data_AF-A0A9X0CPS5-F1
#
_entry.id   AF-A0A9X0CPS5-F1
#
_cell.length_a   1.000
_cell.length_b   1.000
_cell.length_c   1.000
_cell.angle_alpha   90.00
_cell.angle_beta   90.00
_cell.angle_gamma   90.00
#
_symmetry.space_group_name_H-M   'P 1'
#
loop_
_entity.id
_entity.type
_entity.pdbx_description
1 polymer ?
#
loop_
_entity_poly.entity_id
_entity_poly.type
_entity_poly.pdbx_seq_one_letter_code
_entity_poly.pdbx_strand_id
1 'polypeptide(L)'
;MISLHNYFEGRDVFHEHVKEYKLAFSNDGSNFQVYQENGQDKNFIGNCDHFTPVLNTFNPVTARYVKIFVGKSSYPCMRAELYGCDV
;
A
#
# COMPACT_ATOMS: atom_id res chain seq x y z
N MET A 1 0.80 -9.75 -3.27
CA MET A 1 0.10 -9.24 -2.07
C MET A 1 0.94 -8.15 -1.43
N ILE A 2 0.37 -7.28 -0.60
CA ILE A 2 1.12 -6.27 0.16
C ILE A 2 0.69 -6.31 1.62
N SER A 3 1.65 -6.39 2.55
CA SER A 3 1.42 -6.22 3.98
C SER A 3 1.84 -4.82 4.40
N LEU A 4 0.98 -4.13 5.15
CA LEU A 4 1.30 -2.84 5.75
C LEU A 4 1.61 -3.01 7.23
N HIS A 5 2.82 -2.62 7.61
CA HIS A 5 3.32 -2.60 8.98
C HIS A 5 3.38 -1.14 9.48
N ASN A 6 3.36 -0.95 10.81
CA ASN A 6 3.49 0.38 11.43
C ASN A 6 4.86 0.52 12.13
N TYR A 7 5.30 1.77 12.32
CA TYR A 7 6.52 2.11 13.08
C TYR A 7 6.21 2.12 14.58
N PHE A 8 6.87 1.27 15.35
CA PHE A 8 6.73 1.18 16.81
C PHE A 8 7.99 1.74 17.50
N GLU A 9 8.37 2.99 17.23
CA GLU A 9 9.31 3.68 18.12
C GLU A 9 8.81 5.08 18.46
N GLY A 10 8.20 5.19 19.64
CA GLY A 10 8.41 6.36 20.50
C GLY A 10 7.30 7.40 20.64
N ARG A 11 6.13 7.28 19.98
CA ARG A 11 5.07 8.30 20.15
C ARG A 11 3.65 7.73 20.15
N ASP A 12 3.25 7.16 21.28
CA ASP A 12 1.96 6.52 21.57
C ASP A 12 0.69 7.39 21.47
N VAL A 13 0.77 8.62 20.95
CA VAL A 13 -0.31 9.64 21.14
C VAL A 13 -1.00 10.07 19.85
N PHE A 14 -0.40 9.84 18.66
CA PHE A 14 -0.98 10.33 17.40
C PHE A 14 -1.45 9.17 16.50
N HIS A 15 -2.67 9.30 15.98
CA HIS A 15 -3.29 8.38 15.03
C HIS A 15 -2.64 8.43 13.62
N GLU A 16 -1.32 8.20 13.53
CA GLU A 16 -0.51 8.39 12.32
C GLU A 16 -0.40 7.11 11.50
N HIS A 17 -1.46 6.78 10.76
CA HIS A 17 -1.46 5.66 9.83
C HIS A 17 -2.17 6.02 8.52
N VAL A 18 -1.77 5.36 7.44
CA VAL A 18 -2.47 5.44 6.16
C VAL A 18 -3.75 4.61 6.23
N LYS A 19 -4.90 5.26 6.02
CA LYS A 19 -6.21 4.60 6.05
C LYS A 19 -6.63 4.05 4.69
N GLU A 20 -6.18 4.69 3.62
CA GLU A 20 -6.52 4.33 2.25
C GLU A 20 -5.33 4.60 1.34
N TYR A 21 -5.11 3.71 0.37
CA TYR A 21 -4.06 3.88 -0.63
C TYR A 21 -4.42 3.20 -1.95
N LYS A 22 -3.80 3.66 -3.04
CA LYS A 22 -3.84 2.99 -4.35
C LYS A 22 -2.45 2.47 -4.72
N LEU A 23 -2.41 1.44 -5.54
CA LEU A 23 -1.17 0.91 -6.12
C LEU A 23 -1.09 1.29 -7.58
N ALA A 24 0.11 1.57 -8.07
CA ALA A 24 0.40 1.63 -9.49
C ALA A 24 1.70 0.89 -9.82
N PHE A 25 1.74 0.30 -11.00
CA PHE A 25 2.78 -0.61 -11.42
C PHE A 25 3.45 -0.12 -12.70
N SER A 26 4.74 -0.40 -12.84
CA SER A 26 5.52 -0.05 -14.03
C SER A 26 6.68 -1.05 -14.23
N ASN A 27 7.06 -1.25 -15.50
CA ASN A 27 8.25 -2.02 -15.88
C ASN A 27 9.44 -1.13 -16.29
N ASP A 28 9.17 0.11 -16.71
CA ASP A 28 10.17 1.07 -17.21
C ASP A 28 10.51 2.18 -16.20
N GLY A 29 9.74 2.30 -15.12
CA GLY A 29 9.92 3.34 -14.10
C GLY A 29 9.41 4.72 -14.51
N SER A 30 8.79 4.85 -15.69
CA SER A 30 8.25 6.11 -16.24
C SER A 30 6.74 6.04 -16.41
N ASN A 31 6.24 4.99 -17.05
CA ASN A 31 4.82 4.78 -17.31
C ASN A 31 4.22 3.92 -16.21
N PHE A 32 3.41 4.52 -15.34
CA PHE A 32 2.74 3.83 -14.24
C PHE A 32 1.26 3.63 -14.56
N GLN A 33 0.78 2.40 -14.41
CA GLN A 33 -0.62 2.04 -14.52
C GLN A 33 -1.21 1.80 -13.13
N VAL A 34 -2.28 2.50 -12.80
CA VAL A 34 -3.00 2.30 -11.53
C VAL A 34 -3.64 0.91 -11.55
N TYR A 35 -3.54 0.19 -10.44
CA TYR A 35 -4.19 -1.09 -10.28
C TYR A 35 -5.71 -0.92 -10.28
N GLN A 36 -6.36 -1.69 -11.16
CA GLN A 36 -7.81 -1.67 -11.31
C GLN A 36 -8.37 -3.05 -11.03
N GLU A 37 -9.55 -3.06 -10.42
CA GLU A 37 -10.35 -4.25 -10.21
C GLU A 37 -11.74 -3.98 -10.80
N ASN A 38 -12.21 -4.86 -11.68
CA ASN A 38 -13.47 -4.68 -12.40
C ASN A 38 -13.56 -3.35 -13.18
N GLY A 39 -12.44 -2.90 -13.75
CA GLY A 39 -12.36 -1.67 -14.56
C GLY A 39 -12.44 -0.37 -13.75
N GLN A 40 -12.30 -0.44 -12.42
CA GLN A 40 -12.26 0.72 -11.54
C GLN A 40 -10.96 0.72 -10.74
N ASP A 41 -10.41 1.91 -10.48
CA ASP A 41 -9.26 2.06 -9.59
C ASP A 41 -9.52 1.43 -8.23
N LYS A 42 -8.67 0.48 -7.84
CA LYS A 42 -8.80 -0.18 -6.55
C LYS A 42 -8.29 0.74 -5.45
N ASN A 43 -9.19 1.09 -4.53
CA ASN A 43 -8.81 1.69 -3.25
C ASN A 43 -8.58 0.57 -2.24
N PHE A 44 -7.34 0.44 -1.75
CA PHE A 44 -6.98 -0.51 -0.71
C PHE A 44 -7.20 0.13 0.67
N ILE A 45 -7.75 -0.67 1.59
CA ILE A 45 -7.90 -0.27 2.98
C ILE A 45 -6.57 -0.47 3.68
N GLY A 46 -6.07 0.61 4.26
CA GLY A 46 -4.86 0.59 5.08
C GLY A 46 -5.15 0.15 6.50
N ASN A 47 -4.31 0.60 7.44
CA ASN A 47 -4.46 0.23 8.84
C ASN A 47 -5.59 1.04 9.49
N CYS A 48 -6.33 0.40 10.40
CA CYS A 48 -7.35 1.05 11.23
C CYS A 48 -6.83 1.43 12.63
N ASP A 49 -5.68 0.86 13.01
CA ASP A 49 -4.99 1.07 14.28
C ASP A 49 -3.46 0.99 14.07
N HIS A 50 -2.67 1.17 15.12
CA HIS A 50 -1.20 1.21 15.03
C HIS A 50 -0.50 -0.13 15.24
N PHE A 51 -1.21 -1.17 15.65
CA PHE A 51 -0.59 -2.42 16.09
C PHE A 51 -0.90 -3.58 15.15
N THR A 52 -2.01 -3.52 14.44
CA THR A 52 -2.48 -4.60 13.57
C THR A 52 -1.93 -4.40 12.16
N PRO A 53 -1.05 -5.30 11.67
CA PRO A 53 -0.66 -5.30 10.27
C PRO A 53 -1.86 -5.70 9.39
N VAL A 54 -1.99 -5.05 8.22
CA VAL A 54 -3.07 -5.35 7.27
C VAL A 54 -2.48 -5.97 6.01
N LEU A 55 -2.93 -7.18 5.69
CA LEU A 55 -2.59 -7.87 4.44
C LEU A 55 -3.66 -7.58 3.39
N ASN A 56 -3.25 -6.94 2.30
CA ASN A 56 -4.08 -6.73 1.12
C ASN A 56 -3.65 -7.63 -0.02
N THR A 57 -4.61 -8.39 -0.56
CA THR A 57 -4.41 -9.28 -1.68
C THR A 57 -5.01 -8.67 -2.95
N PHE A 58 -4.38 -8.98 -4.09
CA PHE A 58 -4.77 -8.51 -5.41
C PHE A 58 -4.21 -9.49 -6.44
N ASN A 59 -4.75 -9.46 -7.66
CA ASN A 59 -4.31 -10.34 -8.74
C ASN A 59 -2.82 -10.11 -9.02
N PRO A 60 -2.02 -11.17 -9.25
CA PRO A 60 -0.59 -11.01 -9.54
C PRO A 60 -0.34 -10.05 -10.70
N VAL A 61 0.61 -9.13 -10.53
CA VAL A 61 1.03 -8.16 -11.55
C VAL A 61 2.53 -8.29 -11.77
N THR A 62 2.95 -8.47 -13.02
CA THR A 62 4.36 -8.40 -13.40
C THR A 62 4.80 -6.95 -13.46
N ALA A 63 5.61 -6.54 -12.49
CA ALA A 63 6.11 -5.17 -12.37
C ALA A 63 7.53 -5.15 -11.81
N ARG A 64 8.34 -4.18 -12.25
CA ARG A 64 9.64 -3.86 -11.64
C ARG A 64 9.53 -2.75 -10.60
N TYR A 65 8.61 -1.82 -10.81
CA TYR A 65 8.40 -0.66 -9.96
C TYR A 65 6.96 -0.65 -9.45
N VAL A 66 6.83 -0.38 -8.15
CA VAL A 66 5.54 -0.22 -7.47
C VAL A 66 5.50 1.17 -6.87
N LYS A 67 4.45 1.93 -7.17
CA LYS A 67 4.12 3.20 -6.51
C LYS A 67 2.93 3.00 -5.60
N ILE A 68 3.05 3.51 -4.38
CA ILE A 68 1.96 3.57 -3.42
C ILE A 68 1.49 5.02 -3.36
N PHE A 69 0.24 5.25 -3.76
CA PHE A 69 -0.40 6.55 -3.64
C PHE A 69 -1.19 6.59 -2.34
N VAL A 70 -0.69 7.33 -1.37
CA VAL A 70 -1.38 7.54 -0.09
C VAL A 70 -2.60 8.43 -0.35
N GLY A 71 -3.78 7.92 0.01
CA GLY A 71 -5.03 8.66 -0.04
C GLY A 71 -5.28 9.41 1.27
N LYS A 72 -6.40 9.10 1.91
CA LYS A 72 -6.86 9.81 3.11
C LYS A 72 -6.00 9.46 4.34
N SER A 73 -5.28 10.44 4.87
CA SER A 73 -4.64 10.36 6.19
C SER A 73 -4.42 11.77 6.78
N SER A 74 -4.50 11.90 8.10
CA SER A 74 -4.19 13.15 8.81
C SER A 74 -2.68 13.33 9.01
N TYR A 75 -1.97 12.23 9.22
CA TYR A 75 -0.52 12.16 9.40
C TYR A 75 -0.04 10.84 8.76
N PRO A 76 0.37 10.86 7.48
CA PRO A 76 0.65 9.63 6.76
C PRO A 76 2.00 9.04 7.20
N CYS A 77 1.95 7.88 7.85
CA CYS A 77 3.10 7.01 8.09
C CYS A 77 2.79 5.62 7.55
N MET A 78 3.77 4.96 6.92
CA MET A 78 3.61 3.64 6.34
C MET A 78 4.95 2.88 6.33
N ARG A 79 4.91 1.62 6.74
CA ARG A 79 5.90 0.60 6.37
C ARG A 79 5.18 -0.45 5.55
N ALA A 80 5.77 -0.91 4.46
CA ALA A 80 5.12 -1.85 3.55
C ALA A 80 6.07 -2.99 3.18
N GLU A 81 5.50 -4.16 2.97
CA GLU A 81 6.19 -5.34 2.47
C GLU A 81 5.42 -5.89 1.27
N LEU A 82 6.12 -6.08 0.16
CA LEU A 82 5.56 -6.62 -1.08
C LEU A 82 5.87 -8.10 -1.18
N TYR A 83 4.84 -8.91 -1.42
CA TYR A 83 4.94 -10.35 -1.59
C TYR A 83 4.66 -10.71 -3.04
N GLY A 84 5.60 -11.41 -3.66
CA GLY A 84 5.54 -11.91 -5.02
C GLY A 84 6.33 -13.22 -5.18
N CYS A 85 6.56 -13.61 -6.42
CA CYS A 85 7.39 -14.76 -6.79
C CYS A 85 8.30 -14.36 -7.98
N ASP A 86 9.34 -15.15 -8.21
CA ASP A 86 10.17 -15.00 -9.42
C ASP A 86 9.35 -15.30 -10.68
N VAL A 87 9.76 -14.66 -11.79
CA VAL A 87 9.13 -14.78 -13.11
C VAL A 87 10.07 -15.54 -14.05
#